data_AF-A0A9P9P6X3-F1
#
_entry.id   AF-A0A9P9P6X3-F1
#
_cell.length_a   1.000
_cell.length_b   1.000
_cell.length_c   1.000
_cell.angle_alpha   90.00
_cell.angle_beta   90.00
_cell.angle_gamma   90.00
#
_symmetry.space_group_name_H-M   'P 1'
#
loop_
_entity.id
_entity.type
_entity.pdbx_description
1 polymer ?
#
loop_
_entity_poly.entity_id
_entity_poly.type
_entity_poly.pdbx_seq_one_letter_code
_entity_poly.pdbx_strand_id
1 'polypeptide(L)'
;MKFTLAVALSLASLAFAAPSPQNAGRPVPNGACCTPNTSLKQDVCNVNGQSGRCVPSGANGCGGALTCIEDNRLTCDANTLERGRPRCRLTGEGA
;
A
#
# COMPACT_ATOMS: atom_id res chain seq x y z
N MET A 1 -43.82 -17.54 44.00
CA MET A 1 -43.69 -17.68 42.55
C MET A 1 -42.23 -17.46 42.19
N LYS A 2 -41.58 -18.47 41.57
CA LYS A 2 -40.17 -18.45 41.17
C LYS A 2 -40.04 -17.60 39.89
N PHE A 3 -39.35 -16.47 39.94
CA PHE A 3 -38.98 -15.70 38.75
C PHE A 3 -37.52 -15.97 38.44
N THR A 4 -37.31 -16.84 37.46
CA THR A 4 -36.02 -17.29 36.97
C THR A 4 -35.32 -16.15 36.23
N LEU A 5 -34.18 -15.69 36.76
CA LEU A 5 -33.26 -14.77 36.10
C LEU A 5 -32.51 -15.49 34.98
N ALA A 6 -32.66 -15.04 33.73
CA ALA A 6 -31.80 -15.45 32.62
C ALA A 6 -31.10 -14.19 32.07
N VAL A 7 -29.95 -13.85 32.66
CA VAL A 7 -29.02 -12.88 32.08
C VAL A 7 -28.27 -13.58 30.96
N ALA A 8 -28.65 -13.29 29.73
CA ALA A 8 -27.93 -13.72 28.54
C ALA A 8 -26.63 -12.91 28.43
N LEU A 9 -25.50 -13.52 28.78
CA LEU A 9 -24.17 -12.97 28.57
C LEU A 9 -23.83 -13.09 27.07
N SER A 10 -24.03 -12.03 26.30
CA SER A 10 -23.56 -11.96 24.91
C SER A 10 -22.05 -11.71 24.89
N LEU A 11 -21.27 -12.76 24.61
CA LEU A 11 -19.82 -12.65 24.36
C LEU A 11 -19.58 -12.00 22.99
N ALA A 12 -19.23 -10.72 22.98
CA ALA A 12 -18.69 -10.05 21.81
C ALA A 12 -17.17 -10.33 21.72
N SER A 13 -16.75 -11.10 20.72
CA SER A 13 -15.35 -11.34 20.40
C SER A 13 -14.76 -10.14 19.65
N LEU A 14 -13.83 -9.41 20.29
CA LEU A 14 -13.03 -8.39 19.62
C LEU A 14 -11.87 -9.07 18.88
N ALA A 15 -11.94 -9.12 17.55
CA ALA A 15 -10.80 -9.50 16.73
C ALA A 15 -9.79 -8.35 16.68
N PHE A 16 -8.60 -8.55 17.26
CA PHE A 16 -7.48 -7.63 17.11
C PHE A 16 -6.88 -7.77 15.71
N ALA A 17 -7.15 -6.80 14.83
CA ALA A 17 -6.43 -6.67 13.57
C ALA A 17 -5.06 -6.03 13.86
N ALA A 18 -4.00 -6.83 13.87
CA ALA A 18 -2.63 -6.32 13.98
C ALA A 18 -2.27 -5.53 12.71
N PRO A 19 -1.66 -4.34 12.82
CA PRO A 19 -1.18 -3.61 11.65
C PRO A 19 -0.11 -4.44 10.93
N SER A 20 -0.31 -4.69 9.64
CA SER A 20 0.73 -5.33 8.82
C SER A 20 1.86 -4.34 8.57
N PRO A 21 3.13 -4.78 8.64
CA PRO A 21 4.27 -3.90 8.36
C PRO A 21 4.18 -3.37 6.93
N GLN A 22 4.44 -2.08 6.74
CA GLN A 22 4.48 -1.44 5.42
C GLN A 22 5.47 -2.17 4.51
N ASN A 23 5.13 -2.30 3.22
CA ASN A 23 5.91 -3.01 2.22
C ASN A 23 6.36 -4.43 2.65
N ALA A 24 5.55 -5.11 3.48
CA ALA A 24 5.90 -6.40 4.09
C ALA A 24 7.28 -6.39 4.78
N GLY A 25 7.62 -5.28 5.45
CA GLY A 25 8.88 -5.09 6.18
C GLY A 25 10.04 -4.57 5.34
N ARG A 26 9.86 -4.35 4.02
CA ARG A 26 10.85 -3.67 3.19
C ARG A 26 10.93 -2.18 3.51
N PRO A 27 12.05 -1.51 3.20
CA PRO A 27 12.16 -0.05 3.35
C PRO A 27 11.06 0.70 2.60
N VAL A 28 10.63 1.83 3.18
CA VAL A 28 9.80 2.84 2.50
C VAL A 28 10.77 3.90 1.96
N PRO A 29 11.11 3.88 0.65
CA PRO A 29 12.09 4.82 0.12
C PRO A 29 11.57 6.25 0.17
N ASN A 30 12.47 7.20 0.42
CA ASN A 30 12.20 8.63 0.37
C ASN A 30 13.03 9.26 -0.75
N GLY A 31 12.36 9.86 -1.73
CA GLY A 31 12.98 10.47 -2.90
C GLY A 31 12.34 9.98 -4.21
N ALA A 32 12.86 10.48 -5.33
CA ALA A 32 12.27 10.23 -6.64
C ALA A 32 12.39 8.76 -7.13
N CYS A 33 13.36 8.02 -6.61
CA CYS A 33 13.64 6.64 -7.01
C CYS A 33 13.46 5.67 -5.84
N CYS A 34 12.87 4.52 -6.12
CA CYS A 34 12.74 3.46 -5.14
C CYS A 34 14.06 2.68 -5.00
N THR A 35 14.21 1.96 -3.87
CA THR A 35 15.45 1.24 -3.56
C THR A 35 15.69 0.14 -4.59
N PRO A 36 16.76 0.22 -5.42
CA PRO A 36 17.02 -0.75 -6.47
C PRO A 36 17.16 -2.17 -5.89
N ASN A 37 16.66 -3.17 -6.60
CA ASN A 37 16.68 -4.59 -6.22
C ASN A 37 15.97 -4.94 -4.89
N THR A 38 15.43 -3.96 -4.17
CA THR A 38 14.77 -4.14 -2.87
C THR A 38 13.29 -3.80 -2.96
N SER A 39 12.96 -2.60 -3.44
CA SER A 39 11.57 -2.17 -3.60
C SER A 39 10.89 -2.96 -4.71
N LEU A 40 9.64 -3.36 -4.45
CA LEU A 40 8.79 -4.04 -5.41
C LEU A 40 7.75 -3.07 -5.98
N LYS A 41 7.16 -3.44 -7.11
CA LYS A 41 6.05 -2.66 -7.68
C LYS A 41 4.92 -2.55 -6.66
N GLN A 42 4.33 -1.35 -6.58
CA GLN A 42 3.26 -0.96 -5.65
C GLN A 42 3.69 -0.80 -4.19
N ASP A 43 4.97 -0.92 -3.87
CA ASP A 43 5.48 -0.53 -2.55
C ASP A 43 5.17 0.94 -2.27
N VAL A 44 4.81 1.25 -1.03
CA VAL A 44 4.70 2.62 -0.53
C VAL A 44 6.07 3.27 -0.58
N CYS A 45 6.12 4.50 -1.04
CA CYS A 45 7.28 5.37 -0.99
C CYS A 45 6.84 6.78 -0.62
N ASN A 46 7.80 7.63 -0.30
CA ASN A 46 7.57 9.03 0.00
C ASN A 46 8.36 9.89 -1.00
N VAL A 47 7.74 10.90 -1.58
CA VAL A 47 8.41 11.85 -2.47
C VAL A 47 7.80 13.23 -2.27
N ASN A 48 8.63 14.27 -2.19
CA ASN A 48 8.18 15.65 -1.97
C ASN A 48 7.27 15.83 -0.71
N GLY A 49 7.48 15.01 0.33
CA GLY A 49 6.65 15.01 1.54
C GLY A 49 5.27 14.35 1.40
N GLN A 50 4.98 13.73 0.25
CA GLN A 50 3.73 13.03 -0.05
C GLN A 50 3.94 11.51 -0.10
N SER A 51 2.85 10.77 0.16
CA SER A 51 2.79 9.33 -0.08
C SER A 51 2.73 9.04 -1.59
N GLY A 52 3.30 7.91 -1.98
CA GLY A 52 3.31 7.45 -3.36
C GLY A 52 3.43 5.93 -3.51
N ARG A 53 3.67 5.51 -4.75
CA ARG A 53 3.94 4.12 -5.11
C ARG A 53 5.21 4.00 -5.94
N CYS A 54 5.97 2.93 -5.68
CA CYS A 54 7.01 2.46 -6.58
C CYS A 54 6.37 1.83 -7.82
N VAL A 55 6.44 2.53 -8.96
CA VAL A 55 5.85 2.07 -10.22
C VAL A 55 6.91 2.01 -11.32
N PRO A 56 6.74 1.16 -12.35
CA PRO A 56 7.53 1.28 -13.56
C PRO A 56 7.21 2.61 -14.23
N SER A 57 8.21 3.48 -14.39
CA SER A 57 8.06 4.73 -15.12
C SER A 57 9.43 5.21 -15.62
N GLY A 58 9.44 5.91 -16.76
CA GLY A 58 10.62 6.63 -17.26
C GLY A 58 10.86 7.97 -16.55
N ALA A 59 9.90 8.42 -15.73
CA ALA A 59 10.01 9.67 -14.99
C ALA A 59 11.20 9.67 -14.01
N ASN A 60 11.75 10.87 -13.78
CA ASN A 60 12.82 11.14 -12.82
C ASN A 60 14.16 10.41 -13.04
N GLY A 61 14.33 9.70 -14.15
CA GLY A 61 15.64 9.20 -14.58
C GLY A 61 16.26 8.12 -13.67
N CYS A 62 15.45 7.25 -13.06
CA CYS A 62 15.89 6.25 -12.07
C CYS A 62 16.71 5.07 -12.63
N GLY A 63 17.20 5.15 -13.88
CA GLY A 63 18.21 4.24 -14.42
C GLY A 63 17.83 2.74 -14.43
N GLY A 64 16.54 2.42 -14.52
CA GLY A 64 16.04 1.04 -14.50
C GLY A 64 15.50 0.57 -13.14
N ALA A 65 15.66 1.37 -12.08
CA ALA A 65 14.90 1.18 -10.84
C ALA A 65 13.45 1.66 -11.03
N LEU A 66 12.57 1.27 -10.10
CA LEU A 66 11.21 1.80 -10.03
C LEU A 66 11.25 3.28 -9.61
N THR A 67 10.31 4.06 -10.13
CA THR A 67 10.16 5.47 -9.77
C THR A 67 9.12 5.61 -8.66
N CYS A 68 9.41 6.44 -7.67
CA CYS A 68 8.42 6.84 -6.67
C CYS A 68 7.58 7.99 -7.24
N ILE A 69 6.29 7.74 -7.41
CA ILE A 69 5.34 8.73 -7.94
C ILE A 69 4.26 8.98 -6.88
N GLU A 70 3.93 10.24 -6.67
CA GLU A 70 2.90 10.69 -5.73
C GLU A 70 1.54 10.03 -6.03
N ASP A 71 0.80 9.63 -5.00
CA ASP A 71 -0.48 8.93 -5.15
C ASP A 71 -1.50 9.73 -6.00
N ASN A 72 -1.46 11.07 -5.96
CA ASN A 72 -2.33 11.96 -6.74
C ASN A 72 -1.99 12.03 -8.24
N ARG A 73 -0.85 11.46 -8.66
CA ARG A 73 -0.43 11.36 -10.06
C ARG A 73 -0.61 9.94 -10.62
N LEU A 74 -1.18 9.03 -9.83
CA LEU A 74 -1.35 7.64 -10.21
C LEU A 74 -2.79 7.33 -10.63
N THR A 75 -2.91 6.47 -11.64
CA THR A 75 -4.16 5.78 -11.96
C THR A 75 -4.03 4.33 -11.50
N CYS A 76 -4.91 3.90 -10.59
CA CYS A 76 -4.88 2.57 -10.00
C CYS A 76 -6.08 1.74 -10.43
N ASP A 77 -5.83 0.51 -10.88
CA ASP A 77 -6.87 -0.50 -11.09
C ASP A 77 -7.01 -1.37 -9.84
N ALA A 78 -8.16 -1.23 -9.15
CA ALA A 78 -8.47 -2.01 -7.96
C ALA A 78 -8.74 -3.49 -8.26
N ASN A 79 -9.07 -3.84 -9.51
CA ASN A 79 -9.38 -5.21 -9.92
C ASN A 79 -8.14 -6.01 -10.31
N THR A 80 -7.05 -5.32 -10.65
CA THR A 80 -5.77 -5.94 -10.97
C THR A 80 -4.80 -5.75 -9.80
N LEU A 81 -4.44 -6.85 -9.15
CA LEU A 81 -3.42 -6.81 -8.09
C LEU A 81 -2.03 -7.08 -8.66
N GLU A 82 -1.07 -6.24 -8.29
CA GLU A 82 0.35 -6.43 -8.56
C GLU A 82 1.08 -6.48 -7.21
N ARG A 83 1.73 -7.62 -6.91
CA ARG A 83 2.42 -7.85 -5.62
C ARG A 83 1.51 -7.65 -4.39
N GLY A 84 0.23 -7.98 -4.51
CA GLY A 84 -0.75 -7.91 -3.42
C GLY A 84 -1.40 -6.54 -3.20
N ARG A 85 -1.22 -5.59 -4.13
CA ARG A 85 -1.79 -4.24 -4.08
C ARG A 85 -2.40 -3.84 -5.42
N PRO A 86 -3.38 -2.93 -5.46
CA PRO A 86 -3.91 -2.38 -6.71
C PRO A 86 -2.80 -1.94 -7.65
N ARG A 87 -2.89 -2.33 -8.92
CA ARG A 87 -1.92 -1.95 -9.95
C ARG A 87 -2.07 -0.46 -10.20
N CYS A 88 -1.12 0.33 -9.73
CA CYS A 88 -1.01 1.75 -10.05
C CYS A 88 0.07 1.99 -11.12
N ARG A 89 -0.19 2.98 -11.99
CA ARG A 89 0.72 3.50 -13.01
C ARG A 89 0.66 5.02 -13.02
N LEU A 90 1.72 5.67 -13.51
CA LEU A 90 1.73 7.12 -13.69
C LEU A 90 0.67 7.51 -14.73
N THR A 91 -0.20 8.44 -14.38
CA THR A 91 -1.25 8.92 -15.29
C THR A 91 -0.64 9.53 -16.56
N GLY A 92 -1.12 9.07 -17.72
CA GLY A 92 -0.66 9.55 -19.03
C GLY A 92 0.59 8.86 -19.58
N GLU A 93 1.29 8.06 -18.77
CA GLU A 93 2.34 7.16 -19.22
C GLU A 93 1.70 5.77 -19.36
N GLY A 94 1.49 5.31 -20.60
CA GLY A 94 0.64 4.16 -20.93
C GLY A 94 0.79 2.94 -19.99
N ALA A 95 -0.35 2.33 -19.64
CA ALA A 95 -0.50 1.35 -18.56
C ALA A 95 0.24 0.02 -18.77
#